data_AF-A0A8B6CRQ0-F1
#
_entry.id   AF-A0A8B6CRQ0-F1
#
_cell.length_a   1.000
_cell.length_b   1.000
_cell.length_c   1.000
_cell.angle_alpha   90.00
_cell.angle_beta   90.00
_cell.angle_gamma   90.00
#
_symmetry.space_group_name_H-M   'P 1'
#
loop_
_entity.id
_entity.type
_entity.pdbx_description
1 polymer ?
#
loop_
_entity_poly.entity_id
_entity_poly.type
_entity_poly.pdbx_seq_one_letter_code
_entity_poly.pdbx_strand_id
1 'polypeptide(L)'
;SQLFLGKAKVSAWDTWSVYEEFSEAFLQVIENRNEVEILKVLKVIERYVVLLYDRSSTAYTVNELKKQLFTQKTRTIDNIPPTRDALLQHTKRSAYQGSVISGNCLVANPRRHFELNRPFVFHS
;
A
#
# COMPACT_ATOMS: atom_id res chain seq x y z
N SER A 1 -1.58 12.84 -3.51
CA SER A 1 -1.63 11.37 -3.60
C SER A 1 -2.44 10.85 -2.42
N GLN A 2 -3.64 10.32 -2.66
CA GLN A 2 -4.38 9.56 -1.64
C GLN A 2 -3.74 8.17 -1.53
N LEU A 3 -3.36 7.77 -0.31
CA LEU A 3 -2.73 6.46 -0.05
C LEU A 3 -3.80 5.36 -0.04
N PHE A 4 -4.93 5.62 0.64
CA PHE A 4 -6.14 4.79 0.66
C PHE A 4 -7.38 5.71 0.72
N LEU A 5 -8.52 5.24 0.19
CA LEU A 5 -9.76 6.00 0.17
C LEU A 5 -10.18 6.39 1.60
N GLY A 6 -10.56 7.65 1.80
CA GLY A 6 -11.01 8.15 3.11
C GLY A 6 -9.91 8.40 4.16
N LYS A 7 -8.62 8.19 3.83
CA LYS A 7 -7.49 8.44 4.75
C LYS A 7 -6.61 9.59 4.28
N ALA A 8 -6.41 10.54 5.19
CA ALA A 8 -5.55 11.69 4.96
C ALA A 8 -4.08 11.28 5.06
N LYS A 9 -3.21 12.04 4.38
CA LYS A 9 -1.76 11.87 4.47
C LYS A 9 -1.28 12.00 5.92
N VAL A 10 -1.82 12.97 6.67
CA VAL A 10 -1.48 13.20 8.08
C VAL A 10 -1.78 11.96 8.93
N SER A 11 -2.98 11.38 8.83
CA SER A 11 -3.32 10.17 9.58
C SER A 11 -2.44 8.96 9.24
N ALA A 12 -1.97 8.86 7.99
CA ALA A 12 -1.02 7.82 7.61
C ALA A 12 0.33 8.02 8.32
N TRP A 13 0.85 9.26 8.34
CA TRP A 13 2.08 9.58 9.05
C TRP A 13 1.96 9.38 10.56
N ASP A 14 0.86 9.80 11.17
CA ASP A 14 0.65 9.64 12.62
C ASP A 14 0.57 8.16 13.03
N THR A 15 0.00 7.30 12.17
CA THR A 15 -0.01 5.85 12.43
C THR A 15 1.36 5.25 12.19
N TRP A 16 2.09 5.68 11.16
CA TRP A 16 3.45 5.24 10.90
C TRP A 16 4.37 5.58 12.08
N SER A 17 4.30 6.80 12.61
CA SER A 17 5.16 7.23 13.73
C SER A 17 4.96 6.44 15.02
N VAL A 18 3.84 5.73 15.16
CA VAL A 18 3.53 4.91 16.35
C VAL A 18 3.75 3.41 16.09
N TYR A 19 3.75 2.97 14.83
CA TYR A 19 3.93 1.56 14.46
C TYR A 19 5.27 1.36 13.74
N GLU A 20 6.34 1.29 14.54
CA GLU A 20 7.73 1.30 14.07
C GLU A 20 8.08 0.13 13.13
N GLU A 21 7.48 -1.04 13.36
CA GLU A 21 7.62 -2.25 12.52
C GLU A 21 7.28 -2.00 11.04
N PHE A 22 6.42 -1.03 10.76
CA PHE A 22 6.01 -0.70 9.40
C PHE A 22 7.18 -0.21 8.55
N SER A 23 8.16 0.52 9.12
CA SER A 23 9.28 1.09 8.37
C SER A 23 10.11 -0.01 7.71
N GLU A 24 10.47 -1.03 8.49
CA GLU A 24 11.28 -2.15 8.01
C GLU A 24 10.52 -2.98 6.99
N ALA A 25 9.24 -3.29 7.27
CA ALA A 25 8.39 -4.00 6.32
C ALA A 25 8.24 -3.23 5.00
N PHE A 26 8.10 -1.89 5.05
CA PHE A 26 7.96 -1.06 3.86
C PHE A 26 9.25 -1.03 3.03
N LEU A 27 10.43 -0.98 3.67
CA LEU A 27 11.71 -1.09 2.98
C LEU A 27 11.86 -2.46 2.30
N GLN A 28 11.53 -3.54 3.01
CA GLN A 28 11.54 -4.90 2.42
C GLN A 28 10.60 -5.01 1.22
N VAL A 29 9.45 -4.32 1.21
CA VAL A 29 8.58 -4.26 0.03
C VAL A 29 9.24 -3.53 -1.14
N ILE A 30 9.93 -2.42 -0.89
CA ILE A 30 10.57 -1.64 -1.97
C ILE A 30 11.74 -2.42 -2.60
N GLU A 31 12.49 -3.14 -1.78
CA GLU A 31 13.68 -3.90 -2.20
C GLU A 31 13.30 -5.22 -2.89
N ASN A 32 12.20 -5.86 -2.48
CA ASN A 32 11.81 -7.18 -2.98
C ASN A 32 10.68 -7.10 -4.02
N ARG A 33 10.93 -7.62 -5.22
CA ARG A 33 9.91 -7.80 -6.27
C ARG A 33 9.22 -9.17 -6.22
N ASN A 34 9.70 -10.08 -5.39
CA ASN A 34 9.17 -11.44 -5.31
C ASN A 34 7.89 -11.47 -4.46
N GLU A 35 6.84 -12.08 -4.99
CA GLU A 35 5.56 -12.25 -4.32
C GLU A 35 5.67 -13.01 -2.98
N VAL A 36 6.54 -14.02 -2.90
CA VAL A 36 6.75 -14.81 -1.68
C VAL A 36 7.27 -13.93 -0.54
N GLU A 37 8.22 -13.05 -0.82
CA GLU A 37 8.77 -12.11 0.19
C GLU A 37 7.75 -11.04 0.56
N ILE A 38 7.01 -10.50 -0.41
CA ILE A 38 5.91 -9.55 -0.16
C ILE A 38 4.85 -10.18 0.77
N LEU A 39 4.52 -11.46 0.59
CA LEU A 39 3.54 -12.16 1.42
C LEU A 39 4.01 -12.34 2.88
N LYS A 40 5.33 -12.44 3.13
CA LYS A 40 5.89 -12.53 4.49
C LYS A 40 5.67 -11.22 5.26
N VAL A 41 5.90 -10.08 4.60
CA VAL A 41 5.74 -8.75 5.20
C VAL A 41 4.31 -8.21 5.17
N LEU A 42 3.43 -8.82 4.34
CA LEU A 42 2.04 -8.37 4.18
C LEU A 42 1.28 -8.33 5.52
N LYS A 43 1.61 -9.20 6.49
CA LYS A 43 0.97 -9.19 7.82
C LYS A 43 1.21 -7.89 8.59
N VAL A 44 2.43 -7.37 8.54
CA VAL A 44 2.81 -6.09 9.17
C VAL A 44 2.07 -4.93 8.47
N ILE A 45 1.99 -4.99 7.14
CA ILE A 45 1.27 -4.00 6.33
C ILE A 45 -0.24 -4.05 6.61
N GLU A 46 -0.83 -5.25 6.74
CA GLU A 46 -2.22 -5.43 7.14
C GLU A 46 -2.48 -4.80 8.51
N ARG A 47 -1.60 -5.04 9.49
CA ARG A 47 -1.73 -4.46 10.84
C ARG A 47 -1.63 -2.94 10.80
N TYR A 48 -0.70 -2.37 10.02
CA TYR A 48 -0.61 -0.93 9.80
C TYR A 48 -1.93 -0.37 9.21
N VAL A 49 -2.49 -1.01 8.18
CA VAL A 49 -3.76 -0.58 7.59
C VAL A 49 -4.91 -0.70 8.58
N VAL A 50 -4.94 -1.73 9.42
CA VAL A 50 -5.93 -1.82 10.50
C VAL A 50 -5.83 -0.62 11.43
N LEU A 51 -4.64 -0.30 11.93
CA LEU A 51 -4.42 0.85 12.82
C LEU A 51 -4.68 2.20 12.15
N LEU A 52 -4.49 2.29 10.84
CA LEU A 52 -4.83 3.47 10.04
C LEU A 52 -6.36 3.69 9.96
N TYR A 53 -7.12 2.61 9.86
CA TYR A 53 -8.58 2.68 9.81
C TYR A 53 -9.24 2.76 11.19
N ASP A 54 -8.66 2.11 12.18
CA ASP A 54 -9.10 2.10 13.57
C ASP A 54 -7.90 1.88 14.50
N ARG A 55 -7.41 2.98 15.09
CA ARG A 55 -6.24 2.98 15.98
C ARG A 55 -6.47 2.14 17.25
N SER A 56 -7.72 1.96 17.67
CA SER A 56 -8.08 1.15 18.84
C SER A 56 -8.35 -0.32 18.52
N SER A 57 -8.30 -0.71 17.24
CA SER A 57 -8.66 -2.07 16.85
C SER A 57 -7.61 -3.10 17.28
N THR A 58 -8.11 -4.20 17.83
CA THR A 58 -7.33 -5.39 18.17
C THR A 58 -7.21 -6.37 16.99
N ALA A 59 -7.89 -6.11 15.86
CA ALA A 59 -7.84 -6.97 14.68
C ALA A 59 -6.45 -6.97 14.04
N TYR A 60 -5.97 -8.10 13.57
CA TYR A 60 -4.66 -8.15 12.89
C TYR A 60 -4.79 -8.07 11.37
N THR A 61 -5.97 -8.41 10.84
CA THR A 61 -6.20 -8.45 9.40
C THR A 61 -7.20 -7.40 8.95
N VAL A 62 -7.03 -6.90 7.73
CA VAL A 62 -7.96 -5.92 7.15
C VAL A 62 -9.35 -6.50 6.93
N ASN A 63 -9.44 -7.81 6.71
CA ASN A 63 -10.71 -8.50 6.53
C ASN A 63 -11.50 -8.63 7.85
N GLU A 64 -10.83 -8.89 8.98
CA GLU A 64 -11.46 -8.88 10.30
C GLU A 64 -11.99 -7.48 10.64
N LEU A 65 -11.13 -6.46 10.49
CA LEU A 65 -11.54 -5.08 10.72
C LEU A 65 -12.71 -4.72 9.81
N LYS A 66 -12.66 -5.06 8.52
CA LYS A 66 -13.74 -4.80 7.56
C LYS A 66 -15.07 -5.39 8.02
N LYS A 67 -15.08 -6.64 8.50
CA LYS A 67 -16.29 -7.27 9.06
C LYS A 67 -16.82 -6.50 10.28
N GLN A 68 -15.94 -6.11 11.20
CA GLN A 68 -16.31 -5.34 12.39
C GLN A 68 -16.88 -3.96 12.03
N LEU A 69 -16.27 -3.25 11.07
CA LEU A 69 -16.73 -1.93 10.68
C LEU A 69 -18.03 -1.97 9.89
N PHE A 70 -18.24 -3.03 9.10
CA PHE A 70 -19.46 -3.21 8.33
C PHE A 70 -20.70 -3.42 9.21
N THR A 71 -20.54 -4.00 10.40
CA THR A 71 -21.65 -4.22 11.35
C THR A 71 -21.94 -3.01 12.24
N GLN A 72 -21.04 -2.00 12.28
CA GLN A 72 -21.23 -0.77 13.05
C GLN A 72 -22.05 0.24 12.25
N LYS A 73 -23.27 0.58 12.72
CA LYS A 73 -24.24 1.46 12.04
C LYS A 73 -23.77 2.91 11.77
N THR A 74 -22.60 3.32 12.27
CA THR A 74 -22.15 4.73 12.30
C THR A 74 -21.03 5.08 11.33
N ARG A 75 -20.47 4.14 10.56
CA ARG A 75 -19.34 4.45 9.65
C ARG A 75 -19.80 4.55 8.19
N THR A 76 -19.39 5.64 7.52
CA THR A 76 -19.55 5.81 6.07
C THR A 76 -18.72 4.78 5.30
N ILE A 77 -19.17 4.39 4.11
CA ILE A 77 -18.46 3.42 3.23
C ILE A 77 -17.00 3.83 2.99
N ASP A 78 -16.72 5.13 2.95
CA ASP A 78 -15.37 5.68 2.75
C ASP A 78 -14.39 5.35 3.88
N ASN A 79 -14.89 4.89 5.04
CA ASN A 79 -14.09 4.56 6.22
C ASN A 79 -13.95 3.03 6.42
N ILE A 80 -14.16 2.25 5.36
CA ILE A 80 -13.95 0.80 5.34
C ILE A 80 -12.59 0.50 4.70
N PRO A 81 -11.74 -0.35 5.30
CA PRO A 81 -10.44 -0.70 4.73
C PRO A 81 -10.58 -1.48 3.40
N PRO A 82 -9.52 -1.50 2.57
CA PRO A 82 -9.45 -2.35 1.39
C PRO A 82 -9.59 -3.83 1.77
N THR A 83 -9.95 -4.68 0.81
CA THR A 83 -9.85 -6.13 1.00
C THR A 83 -8.38 -6.54 1.03
N ARG A 84 -8.07 -7.71 1.59
CA ARG A 84 -6.71 -8.26 1.61
C ARG A 84 -6.08 -8.35 0.22
N ASP A 85 -6.85 -8.77 -0.79
CA ASP A 85 -6.35 -8.88 -2.16
C ASP A 85 -6.05 -7.51 -2.78
N ALA A 86 -6.91 -6.52 -2.54
CA ALA A 86 -6.66 -5.15 -2.97
C ALA A 86 -5.41 -4.58 -2.28
N LEU A 87 -5.23 -4.84 -0.99
CA LEU A 87 -4.02 -4.45 -0.26
C LEU A 87 -2.77 -5.11 -0.86
N LEU A 88 -2.82 -6.42 -1.15
CA LEU A 88 -1.72 -7.12 -1.80
C LEU A 88 -1.35 -6.47 -3.15
N GLN A 89 -2.34 -6.13 -3.98
CA GLN A 89 -2.08 -5.44 -5.25
C GLN A 89 -1.49 -4.04 -5.06
N HIS A 90 -1.96 -3.30 -4.06
CA HIS A 90 -1.35 -2.01 -3.70
C HIS A 90 0.10 -2.16 -3.22
N THR A 91 0.39 -3.17 -2.41
CA THR A 91 1.75 -3.48 -1.96
C THR A 91 2.67 -3.84 -3.13
N LYS A 92 2.22 -4.74 -4.03
CA LYS A 92 2.96 -5.09 -5.26
C LYS A 92 3.22 -3.86 -6.14
N ARG A 93 2.21 -2.99 -6.30
CA ARG A 93 2.37 -1.73 -7.03
C ARG A 93 3.40 -0.80 -6.37
N SER A 94 3.37 -0.67 -5.05
CA SER A 94 4.34 0.13 -4.29
C SER A 94 5.75 -0.42 -4.42
N ALA A 95 5.95 -1.74 -4.35
CA ALA A 95 7.23 -2.40 -4.62
C ALA A 95 7.76 -2.06 -6.02
N TYR A 96 6.90 -2.18 -7.04
CA TYR A 96 7.26 -1.84 -8.40
C TYR A 96 7.62 -0.36 -8.56
N GLN A 97 6.82 0.55 -8.00
CA GLN A 97 7.08 1.99 -8.08
C GLN A 97 8.35 2.38 -7.32
N GLY A 98 8.54 1.88 -6.10
CA GLY A 98 9.72 2.16 -5.28
C GLY A 98 11.01 1.68 -5.92
N SER A 99 11.00 0.47 -6.50
CA SER A 99 12.17 -0.08 -7.20
C SER A 99 12.48 0.63 -8.52
N VAL A 100 11.48 1.11 -9.26
CA VAL A 100 11.69 1.96 -10.45
C VAL A 100 12.26 3.31 -10.05
N ILE A 101 11.75 3.93 -8.99
CA ILE A 101 12.26 5.22 -8.49
C ILE A 101 13.70 5.04 -7.98
N SER A 102 13.94 4.08 -7.08
CA SER A 102 15.27 3.80 -6.52
C SER A 102 16.31 3.47 -7.59
N GLY A 103 15.98 2.59 -8.54
CA GLY A 103 16.86 2.26 -9.66
C GLY A 103 17.16 3.47 -10.57
N ASN A 104 16.19 4.36 -10.76
CA ASN A 104 16.37 5.59 -11.57
C ASN A 104 17.07 6.72 -10.80
N CYS A 105 17.03 6.74 -9.46
CA CYS A 105 17.76 7.71 -8.64
C CYS A 105 19.28 7.52 -8.73
N LEU A 106 19.75 6.31 -9.02
CA LEU A 106 21.18 5.97 -9.15
C LEU A 106 21.75 6.20 -10.57
N VAL A 107 20.90 6.53 -11.54
CA VAL A 107 21.32 6.79 -12.94
C VAL A 107 21.30 8.29 -13.20
N ALA A 108 22.48 8.89 -13.39
CA ALA A 108 22.56 10.27 -13.87
C ALA A 108 21.98 10.34 -15.30
N ASN A 109 20.88 11.08 -15.46
CA ASN A 109 20.11 11.20 -16.71
C ASN A 109 19.46 9.88 -17.18
N PRO A 110 18.38 9.41 -16.53
CA PRO A 110 17.65 8.23 -16.97
C PRO A 110 16.97 8.57 -18.30
N ARG A 111 17.58 8.16 -19.42
CA ARG A 111 16.92 8.22 -20.73
C ARG A 111 15.64 7.41 -20.63
N ARG A 112 14.49 8.09 -20.64
CA ARG A 112 13.18 7.45 -20.80
C ARG A 112 13.09 6.94 -22.24
N HIS A 113 13.75 5.84 -22.55
CA HIS A 113 13.55 5.15 -23.81
C HIS A 113 12.25 4.35 -23.68
N PHE A 114 11.14 4.98 -24.05
CA PHE A 114 9.91 4.26 -24.35
C PHE A 114 10.13 3.54 -25.67
N GLU A 115 10.53 2.27 -25.62
CA GLU A 115 10.50 1.44 -26.83
C GLU A 115 9.03 1.19 -27.19
N LEU A 116 8.58 1.90 -28.21
CA LEU A 116 7.31 1.67 -28.87
C LEU A 116 7.39 0.39 -29.73
N ASN A 117 7.74 -0.76 -29.13
CA ASN A 117 7.90 -2.03 -29.83
C ASN A 117 6.55 -2.76 -30.07
N ARG A 118 5.43 -2.06 -29.91
CA ARG A 118 4.09 -2.51 -30.30
C ARG A 118 3.30 -1.32 -30.85
N PRO A 119 2.45 -1.48 -31.87
CA PRO A 119 1.63 -0.38 -32.36
C PRO A 119 0.64 0.08 -31.29
N PHE A 120 0.58 1.39 -31.04
CA PHE A 120 -0.38 2.04 -30.15
C PHE A 120 -1.44 2.75 -31.00
N VAL A 121 -2.70 2.67 -30.57
CA VAL A 121 -3.81 3.42 -31.18
C VAL A 121 -4.19 4.53 -30.19
N PHE A 122 -4.14 5.77 -30.66
CA PHE A 122 -4.75 6.90 -29.95
C PHE A 122 -6.23 6.97 -30.34
N HIS A 123 -7.12 6.96 -29.35
CA HIS A 123 -8.49 7.40 -29.56
C HIS A 123 -8.59 8.87 -29.14
N SER A 124 -9.01 9.71 -30.10
CA SER A 124 -9.40 11.11 -29.92
C SER A 124 -10.77 11.23 -29.29
#